data_AF-A0A2W4LMB1-F1
#
_entry.id   AF-A0A2W4LMB1-F1
#
_cell.length_a   1.000
_cell.length_b   1.000
_cell.length_c   1.000
_cell.angle_alpha   90.00
_cell.angle_beta   90.00
_cell.angle_gamma   90.00
#
_symmetry.space_group_name_H-M   'P 1'
#
loop_
_entity.id
_entity.type
_entity.pdbx_description
1 polymer ?
#
loop_
_entity_poly.entity_id
_entity_poly.type
_entity_poly.pdbx_seq_one_letter_code
_entity_poly.pdbx_strand_id
1 'polypeptide(L)'
;LSLSHFSPEDLRGGRLVWWVDLWPEISGVFEPIEARPGTVSPIGTVVFDVPPLERSVRARLELQLFDAGGQLVSSNHQELYAFPRHAASQGQAAGRVMAPELGEDLAALGYTVTDQLADADVAVVVTLTDEIRWHVQRGGRVLWLPDSAESLETHLGGVGIAQRRGRSWAGDWASNFNWIRQDAMFGAIPTGGTVDFAFADLIPDHVIVGLNPRDYADNVHAGLTVGWLHHTVGLVAERRFGAGRLLICTFKLREQLRTNPVAQIMVSDMLAHLARGPLPKATPGA
;
A
#
# COMPACT_ATOMS: atom_id res chain seq x y z
N LEU A 1 20.17 8.12 -13.77
CA LEU A 1 20.52 6.87 -14.48
C LEU A 1 22.02 6.70 -14.49
N SER A 2 22.48 5.49 -14.20
CA SER A 2 23.89 5.12 -14.19
C SER A 2 24.09 3.81 -14.95
N LEU A 3 25.25 3.67 -15.60
CA LEU A 3 25.65 2.46 -16.32
C LEU A 3 26.86 1.84 -15.65
N SER A 4 26.74 0.55 -15.32
CA SER A 4 27.84 -0.27 -14.81
C SER A 4 28.46 -1.04 -15.97
N HIS A 5 29.74 -0.76 -16.28
CA HIS A 5 30.43 -1.35 -17.43
C HIS A 5 31.50 -2.35 -16.98
N PHE A 6 31.10 -3.61 -16.84
CA PHE A 6 32.00 -4.74 -16.54
C PHE A 6 32.03 -5.78 -17.68
N SER A 7 31.46 -5.41 -18.84
CA SER A 7 31.50 -6.20 -20.07
C SER A 7 32.80 -5.96 -20.83
N PRO A 8 33.30 -6.95 -21.61
CA PRO A 8 34.41 -6.73 -22.54
C PRO A 8 34.04 -5.87 -23.77
N GLU A 9 32.74 -5.65 -24.03
CA GLU A 9 32.27 -4.86 -25.18
C GLU A 9 32.68 -3.38 -25.08
N ASP A 10 33.04 -2.77 -26.22
CA ASP A 10 33.34 -1.33 -26.29
C ASP A 10 32.06 -0.51 -26.45
N LEU A 11 31.74 0.26 -25.41
CA LEU A 11 30.52 1.07 -25.37
C LEU A 11 30.74 2.52 -25.82
N ARG A 12 31.98 2.91 -26.14
CA ARG A 12 32.31 4.29 -26.50
C ARG A 12 31.62 4.68 -27.81
N GLY A 13 30.94 5.81 -27.79
CA GLY A 13 30.17 6.28 -28.95
C GLY A 13 28.88 5.48 -29.21
N GLY A 14 28.52 4.56 -28.29
CA GLY A 14 27.21 3.94 -28.28
C GLY A 14 26.10 4.90 -27.86
N ARG A 15 24.88 4.38 -27.77
CA ARG A 15 23.69 5.14 -27.36
C ARG A 15 22.80 4.33 -26.44
N LEU A 16 22.15 5.02 -25.49
CA LEU A 16 21.08 4.45 -24.67
C LEU A 16 19.74 5.02 -25.16
N VAL A 17 18.90 4.17 -25.74
CA VAL A 17 17.53 4.51 -26.12
C VAL A 17 16.60 4.16 -24.96
N TRP A 18 15.64 5.03 -24.68
CA TRP A 18 14.63 4.78 -23.65
C TRP A 18 13.24 5.21 -24.12
N TRP A 19 12.21 4.54 -23.60
CA TRP A 19 10.81 4.91 -23.81
C TRP A 19 9.95 4.40 -22.66
N VAL A 20 8.75 4.96 -22.52
CA VAL A 20 7.74 4.44 -21.58
C VAL A 20 6.77 3.53 -22.33
N ASP A 21 6.60 2.29 -21.88
CA ASP A 21 5.82 1.26 -22.62
C ASP A 21 4.35 1.64 -22.87
N LEU A 22 3.68 2.25 -21.89
CA LEU A 22 2.29 2.70 -22.00
C LEU A 22 2.14 4.00 -22.81
N TRP A 23 3.24 4.74 -22.99
CA TRP A 23 3.28 6.01 -23.74
C TRP A 23 4.55 6.06 -24.60
N PRO A 24 4.62 5.26 -25.70
CA PRO A 24 5.84 5.13 -26.50
C PRO A 24 6.32 6.46 -27.13
N GLU A 25 5.42 7.43 -27.29
CA GLU A 25 5.74 8.79 -27.70
C GLU A 25 6.64 9.52 -26.68
N ILE A 26 6.58 9.13 -25.41
CA ILE A 26 7.48 9.59 -24.35
C ILE A 26 8.75 8.73 -24.42
N SER A 27 9.73 9.22 -25.18
CA SER A 27 10.99 8.54 -25.45
C SER A 27 12.15 9.51 -25.58
N GLY A 28 13.36 8.98 -25.57
CA GLY A 28 14.57 9.76 -25.79
C GLY A 28 15.80 8.90 -25.98
N VAL A 29 16.93 9.58 -26.21
CA VAL A 29 18.23 8.96 -26.44
C VAL A 29 19.29 9.71 -25.65
N PHE A 30 20.19 8.97 -24.99
CA PHE A 30 21.44 9.50 -24.46
C PHE A 30 22.58 9.04 -25.35
N GLU A 31 23.24 9.99 -25.99
CA GLU A 31 24.40 9.76 -26.84
C GLU A 31 25.33 10.99 -26.86
N PRO A 32 26.65 10.80 -26.98
CA PRO A 32 27.35 9.50 -26.98
C PRO A 32 27.48 8.92 -25.57
N ILE A 33 27.58 7.59 -25.46
CA ILE A 33 27.93 6.92 -24.20
C ILE A 33 29.45 7.01 -23.98
N GLU A 34 29.82 7.60 -22.84
CA GLU A 34 31.20 7.72 -22.37
C GLU A 34 31.42 6.84 -21.13
N ALA A 35 31.28 5.52 -21.29
CA ALA A 35 31.53 4.56 -20.22
C ALA A 35 32.97 4.04 -20.25
N ARG A 36 33.61 3.97 -19.08
CA ARG A 36 34.94 3.34 -18.94
C ARG A 36 34.79 1.91 -18.39
N PRO A 37 35.54 0.93 -18.93
CA PRO A 37 35.54 -0.42 -18.39
C PRO A 37 35.90 -0.46 -16.90
N GLY A 38 35.22 -1.33 -16.15
CA GLY A 38 35.39 -1.51 -14.72
C GLY A 38 34.82 -0.37 -13.86
N THR A 39 33.96 0.49 -14.41
CA THR A 39 33.41 1.65 -13.69
C THR A 39 31.89 1.72 -13.76
N VAL A 40 31.32 2.52 -12.86
CA VAL A 40 29.93 3.00 -12.92
C VAL A 40 29.97 4.46 -13.33
N SER A 41 29.35 4.79 -14.47
CA SER A 41 29.30 6.15 -15.00
C SER A 41 27.87 6.70 -14.99
N PRO A 42 27.64 7.96 -14.57
CA PRO A 42 26.35 8.59 -14.73
C PRO A 42 26.06 8.82 -16.22
N ILE A 43 24.85 8.49 -16.66
CA ILE A 43 24.40 8.77 -18.04
C ILE A 43 23.58 10.06 -18.10
N GLY A 44 22.70 10.26 -17.12
CA GLY A 44 21.78 11.40 -17.11
C GLY A 44 20.51 11.11 -16.33
N THR A 45 19.50 11.95 -16.53
CA THR A 45 18.19 11.85 -15.88
C THR A 45 17.10 11.91 -16.93
N VAL A 46 16.17 10.95 -16.87
CA VAL A 46 14.94 10.96 -17.66
C VAL A 46 13.90 11.78 -16.90
N VAL A 47 13.31 12.76 -17.58
CA VAL A 47 12.23 13.61 -17.06
C VAL A 47 11.13 13.63 -18.10
N PHE A 48 9.90 13.37 -17.67
CA PHE A 48 8.71 13.45 -18.51
C PHE A 48 7.48 13.72 -17.65
N ASP A 49 6.43 14.24 -18.28
CA ASP A 49 5.12 14.40 -17.65
C ASP A 49 4.28 13.15 -17.89
N VAL A 50 3.64 12.66 -16.82
CA VAL A 50 2.68 11.56 -16.94
C VAL A 50 1.37 12.10 -17.53
N PRO A 51 0.85 11.53 -18.63
CA PRO A 51 -0.43 11.93 -19.20
C PRO A 51 -1.58 11.81 -18.18
N PRO A 52 -2.69 12.55 -18.35
CA PRO A 52 -3.86 12.42 -17.49
C PRO A 52 -4.35 10.97 -17.40
N LEU A 53 -4.62 10.50 -16.17
CA LEU A 53 -5.03 9.12 -15.89
C LEU A 53 -6.45 9.07 -15.34
N GLU A 54 -7.25 8.13 -15.84
CA GLU A 54 -8.54 7.77 -15.24
C GLU A 54 -8.41 6.67 -14.18
N ARG A 55 -7.38 5.83 -14.28
CA ARG A 55 -7.09 4.71 -13.39
C ARG A 55 -5.60 4.62 -13.12
N SER A 56 -5.23 4.02 -11.99
CA SER A 56 -3.82 3.75 -11.68
C SER A 56 -3.23 2.79 -12.70
N VAL A 57 -1.96 3.00 -13.04
CA VAL A 57 -1.22 2.19 -14.01
C VAL A 57 0.16 1.85 -13.49
N ARG A 58 0.66 0.70 -13.93
CA ARG A 58 2.06 0.29 -13.81
C ARG A 58 2.67 0.33 -15.20
N ALA A 59 3.58 1.27 -15.42
CA ALA A 59 4.33 1.45 -16.65
C ALA A 59 5.76 0.95 -16.48
N ARG A 60 6.48 0.78 -17.58
CA ARG A 60 7.90 0.45 -17.62
C ARG A 60 8.64 1.53 -18.38
N LEU A 61 9.68 2.07 -17.75
CA LEU A 61 10.74 2.75 -18.46
C LEU A 61 11.67 1.69 -19.05
N GLU A 62 11.51 1.43 -20.33
CA GLU A 62 12.34 0.50 -21.08
C GLU A 62 13.65 1.19 -21.48
N LEU A 63 14.76 0.45 -21.40
CA LEU A 63 16.12 0.94 -21.66
C LEU A 63 16.82 -0.06 -22.58
N GLN A 64 17.37 0.42 -23.69
CA GLN A 64 18.17 -0.38 -24.62
C GLN A 64 19.50 0.30 -24.93
N LEU A 65 20.59 -0.38 -24.62
CA LEU A 65 21.95 0.08 -24.84
C LEU A 65 22.50 -0.54 -26.13
N PHE A 66 22.91 0.32 -27.06
CA PHE A 66 23.55 -0.06 -28.31
C PHE A 66 25.01 0.39 -28.33
N ASP A 67 25.88 -0.40 -28.95
CA ASP A 67 27.26 0.01 -29.25
C ASP A 67 27.30 1.02 -30.42
N ALA A 68 28.51 1.49 -30.77
CA ALA A 68 28.71 2.41 -31.89
C ALA A 68 28.37 1.78 -33.26
N GLY A 69 28.38 0.45 -33.37
CA GLY A 69 27.99 -0.30 -34.56
C GLY A 69 26.47 -0.47 -34.70
N GLY A 70 25.69 -0.10 -33.68
CA GLY A 70 24.24 -0.28 -33.63
C GLY A 70 23.80 -1.67 -33.16
N GLN A 71 24.71 -2.50 -32.63
CA GLN A 71 24.37 -3.77 -32.02
C GLN A 71 23.78 -3.55 -30.63
N LEU A 72 22.66 -4.21 -30.32
CA LEU A 72 22.09 -4.21 -28.98
C LEU A 72 23.01 -4.98 -28.03
N VAL A 73 23.56 -4.29 -27.03
CA VAL A 73 24.46 -4.87 -26.03
C VAL A 73 23.68 -5.34 -24.80
N SER A 74 22.70 -4.56 -24.36
CA SER A 74 21.91 -4.87 -23.17
C SER A 74 20.56 -4.17 -23.19
N SER A 75 19.59 -4.75 -22.48
CA SER A 75 18.28 -4.14 -22.23
C SER A 75 17.93 -4.27 -20.75
N ASN A 76 17.28 -3.25 -20.20
CA ASN A 76 16.76 -3.27 -18.84
C ASN A 76 15.47 -2.47 -18.77
N HIS A 77 14.71 -2.60 -17.68
CA HIS A 77 13.56 -1.76 -17.43
C HIS A 77 13.46 -1.35 -15.96
N GLN A 78 12.74 -0.27 -15.71
CA GLN A 78 12.33 0.16 -14.38
C GLN A 78 10.82 0.27 -14.33
N GLU A 79 10.19 -0.40 -13.37
CA GLU A 79 8.76 -0.21 -13.14
C GLU A 79 8.48 1.15 -12.52
N LEU A 80 7.43 1.79 -13.02
CA LEU A 80 6.92 3.09 -12.58
C LEU A 80 5.44 2.94 -12.24
N TYR A 81 5.04 3.50 -11.11
CA TYR A 81 3.65 3.51 -10.67
C TYR A 81 3.11 4.93 -10.82
N ALA A 82 2.02 5.06 -11.55
CA ALA A 82 1.34 6.33 -11.72
C ALA A 82 -0.12 6.20 -11.29
N PHE A 83 -0.58 7.20 -10.55
CA PHE A 83 -1.90 7.20 -9.93
C PHE A 83 -2.68 8.43 -10.41
N PRO A 84 -3.99 8.29 -10.66
CA PRO A 84 -4.83 9.44 -10.97
C PRO A 84 -4.76 10.42 -9.78
N ARG A 85 -4.79 11.72 -10.08
CA ARG A 85 -4.92 12.71 -9.02
C ARG A 85 -6.21 12.42 -8.27
N HIS A 86 -6.12 12.24 -6.94
CA HIS A 86 -7.27 11.90 -6.13
C HIS A 86 -8.30 13.02 -6.25
N ALA A 87 -9.47 12.71 -6.82
CA ALA A 87 -10.57 13.65 -6.84
C ALA A 87 -11.14 13.73 -5.42
N ALA A 88 -11.25 14.94 -4.87
CA ALA A 88 -11.84 15.18 -3.54
C ALA A 88 -13.25 14.56 -3.36
N SER A 89 -13.92 14.18 -4.46
CA SER A 89 -15.22 13.49 -4.45
C SER A 89 -15.17 12.04 -3.95
N GLN A 90 -14.02 11.34 -3.97
CA GLN A 90 -13.95 9.97 -3.45
C GLN A 90 -14.11 9.89 -1.92
N GLY A 91 -13.78 10.96 -1.19
CA GLY A 91 -13.93 11.04 0.27
C GLY A 91 -15.38 11.01 0.77
N GLN A 92 -16.37 11.20 -0.12
CA GLN A 92 -17.79 11.28 0.27
C GLN A 92 -18.42 9.91 0.58
N ALA A 93 -17.82 8.80 0.12
CA ALA A 93 -18.40 7.47 0.31
C ALA A 93 -18.42 7.02 1.78
N ALA A 94 -17.57 7.62 2.63
CA ALA A 94 -17.42 7.26 4.03
C ALA A 94 -18.40 7.98 4.98
N GLY A 95 -19.12 9.00 4.49
CA GLY A 95 -19.92 9.87 5.36
C GLY A 95 -19.05 10.76 6.27
N ARG A 96 -19.50 11.01 7.50
CA ARG A 96 -18.73 11.72 8.52
C ARG A 96 -17.73 10.78 9.20
N VAL A 97 -16.47 11.18 9.23
CA VAL A 97 -15.38 10.39 9.81
C VAL A 97 -14.90 11.05 11.10
N MET A 98 -14.86 10.31 12.19
CA MET A 98 -14.14 10.75 13.41
C MET A 98 -12.70 10.26 13.32
N ALA A 99 -11.73 11.15 13.53
CA ALA A 99 -10.31 10.82 13.41
C ALA A 99 -9.42 11.76 14.24
N PRO A 100 -9.31 11.55 15.56
CA PRO A 100 -8.64 12.50 16.44
C PRO A 100 -7.17 12.75 16.07
N GLU A 101 -6.45 11.74 15.61
CA GLU A 101 -5.04 11.87 15.23
C GLU A 101 -4.80 12.13 13.74
N LEU A 102 -5.82 12.01 12.88
CA LEU A 102 -5.69 12.08 11.41
C LEU A 102 -6.67 13.06 10.75
N GLY A 103 -7.40 13.84 11.56
CA GLY A 103 -8.48 14.69 11.08
C GLY A 103 -8.04 15.72 10.04
N GLU A 104 -6.90 16.37 10.23
CA GLU A 104 -6.38 17.35 9.26
C GLU A 104 -6.00 16.70 7.92
N ASP A 105 -5.44 15.49 7.96
CA ASP A 105 -5.01 14.77 6.76
C ASP A 105 -6.21 14.25 5.98
N LEU A 106 -7.21 13.69 6.68
CA LEU A 106 -8.46 13.25 6.06
C LEU A 106 -9.28 14.45 5.53
N ALA A 107 -9.33 15.56 6.25
CA ALA A 107 -9.99 16.77 5.75
C ALA A 107 -9.31 17.30 4.48
N ALA A 108 -7.97 17.28 4.41
CA ALA A 108 -7.22 17.67 3.22
C ALA A 108 -7.48 16.74 2.01
N LEU A 109 -7.86 15.48 2.25
CA LEU A 109 -8.28 14.53 1.24
C LEU A 109 -9.78 14.63 0.86
N GLY A 110 -10.53 15.55 1.48
CA GLY A 110 -11.94 15.81 1.17
C GLY A 110 -12.95 15.03 2.02
N TYR A 111 -12.53 14.35 3.08
CA TYR A 111 -13.45 13.71 4.03
C TYR A 111 -14.13 14.75 4.92
N THR A 112 -15.39 14.52 5.27
CA THR A 112 -16.07 15.33 6.29
C THR A 112 -15.67 14.80 7.67
N VAL A 113 -14.88 15.56 8.42
CA VAL A 113 -14.35 15.13 9.72
C VAL A 113 -15.21 15.68 10.87
N THR A 114 -15.34 14.89 11.95
CA THR A 114 -15.99 15.30 13.20
C THR A 114 -15.15 14.89 14.41
N ASP A 115 -15.22 15.67 15.49
CA ASP A 115 -14.57 15.35 16.76
C ASP A 115 -15.44 14.46 17.66
N GLN A 116 -16.70 14.21 17.27
CA GLN A 116 -17.67 13.49 18.08
C GLN A 116 -17.90 12.08 17.54
N LEU A 117 -17.56 11.07 18.35
CA LEU A 117 -17.78 9.66 18.00
C LEU A 117 -19.24 9.32 17.71
N ALA A 118 -20.18 10.00 18.39
CA ALA A 118 -21.62 9.80 18.21
C ALA A 118 -22.15 10.28 16.85
N ASP A 119 -21.45 11.21 16.20
CA ASP A 119 -21.83 11.80 14.92
C ASP A 119 -21.18 11.10 13.72
N ALA A 120 -20.22 10.21 13.98
CA ALA A 120 -19.41 9.57 12.97
C ALA A 120 -20.10 8.33 12.36
N ASP A 121 -20.05 8.23 11.04
CA ASP A 121 -20.40 7.03 10.29
C ASP A 121 -19.28 5.97 10.39
N VAL A 122 -18.03 6.42 10.46
CA VAL A 122 -16.83 5.59 10.69
C VAL A 122 -15.87 6.34 11.61
N ALA A 123 -15.29 5.66 12.60
CA ALA A 123 -14.18 6.19 13.40
C ALA A 123 -12.85 5.60 12.91
N VAL A 124 -11.85 6.45 12.71
CA VAL A 124 -10.46 6.08 12.40
C VAL A 124 -9.65 6.39 13.65
N VAL A 125 -9.04 5.36 14.23
CA VAL A 125 -8.30 5.50 15.49
C VAL A 125 -6.94 4.84 15.40
N VAL A 126 -5.99 5.36 16.17
CA VAL A 126 -4.66 4.76 16.36
C VAL A 126 -4.69 3.81 17.55
N THR A 127 -5.30 4.27 18.65
CA THR A 127 -5.41 3.50 19.89
C THR A 127 -6.81 2.95 20.03
N LEU A 128 -6.91 1.64 20.24
CA LEU A 128 -8.17 0.97 20.51
C LEU A 128 -8.41 0.89 22.02
N THR A 129 -9.15 1.87 22.52
CA THR A 129 -9.56 1.97 23.93
C THR A 129 -10.84 1.18 24.21
N ASP A 130 -11.21 1.07 25.49
CA ASP A 130 -12.50 0.49 25.89
C ASP A 130 -13.70 1.25 25.31
N GLU A 131 -13.63 2.59 25.22
CA GLU A 131 -14.69 3.40 24.63
C GLU A 131 -14.94 3.02 23.17
N ILE A 132 -13.87 2.94 22.37
CA ILE A 132 -13.96 2.55 20.96
C ILE A 132 -14.45 1.11 20.83
N ARG A 133 -13.95 0.20 21.66
CA ARG A 133 -14.45 -1.18 21.70
C ARG A 133 -15.95 -1.25 21.96
N TRP A 134 -16.44 -0.51 22.96
CA TRP A 134 -17.87 -0.45 23.27
C TRP A 134 -18.68 0.19 22.15
N HIS A 135 -18.13 1.19 21.45
CA HIS A 135 -18.74 1.76 20.26
C HIS A 135 -18.92 0.70 19.17
N VAL A 136 -17.88 -0.07 18.84
CA VAL A 136 -17.99 -1.19 17.88
C VAL A 136 -19.04 -2.20 18.34
N GLN A 137 -19.02 -2.62 19.61
CA GLN A 137 -20.00 -3.59 20.11
C GLN A 137 -21.46 -3.15 19.91
N ARG A 138 -21.73 -1.85 20.02
CA ARG A 138 -23.07 -1.26 19.84
C ARG A 138 -23.48 -1.05 18.38
N GLY A 139 -22.65 -1.46 17.43
CA GLY A 139 -22.92 -1.26 15.99
C GLY A 139 -21.95 -0.30 15.31
N GLY A 140 -21.00 0.28 16.03
CA GLY A 140 -20.01 1.19 15.47
C GLY A 140 -19.14 0.56 14.39
N ARG A 141 -18.56 1.43 13.55
CA ARG A 141 -17.64 1.05 12.47
C ARG A 141 -16.31 1.72 12.73
N VAL A 142 -15.26 0.92 12.86
CA VAL A 142 -13.94 1.42 13.22
C VAL A 142 -12.91 0.92 12.23
N LEU A 143 -12.11 1.84 11.69
CA LEU A 143 -10.82 1.56 11.10
C LEU A 143 -9.75 1.81 12.16
N TRP A 144 -9.07 0.76 12.58
CA TRP A 144 -7.98 0.83 13.53
C TRP A 144 -6.64 0.73 12.81
N LEU A 145 -5.80 1.75 12.98
CA LEU A 145 -4.47 1.89 12.39
C LEU A 145 -3.40 1.85 13.49
N PRO A 146 -3.16 0.68 14.12
CA PRO A 146 -2.17 0.56 15.19
C PRO A 146 -0.75 0.85 14.68
N ASP A 147 0.00 1.60 15.47
CA ASP A 147 1.44 1.82 15.28
C ASP A 147 2.30 0.90 16.14
N SER A 148 1.74 0.32 17.20
CA SER A 148 2.43 -0.63 18.07
C SER A 148 1.48 -1.65 18.71
N ALA A 149 2.05 -2.56 19.52
CA ALA A 149 1.26 -3.52 20.29
C ALA A 149 0.51 -2.83 21.45
N GLU A 150 1.07 -1.73 21.96
CA GLU A 150 0.53 -0.93 23.05
C GLU A 150 -0.70 -0.10 22.63
N SER A 151 -0.89 0.16 21.32
CA SER A 151 -2.11 0.80 20.81
C SER A 151 -3.37 -0.07 20.99
N LEU A 152 -3.24 -1.31 21.49
CA LEU A 152 -4.35 -2.12 21.97
C LEU A 152 -4.51 -1.99 23.49
N GLU A 153 -5.27 -1.01 23.94
CA GLU A 153 -5.54 -0.73 25.37
C GLU A 153 -6.79 -1.46 25.90
N THR A 154 -7.30 -2.41 25.13
CA THR A 154 -8.50 -3.18 25.45
C THR A 154 -8.36 -4.63 24.99
N HIS A 155 -9.37 -5.46 25.24
CA HIS A 155 -9.37 -6.86 24.86
C HIS A 155 -10.27 -7.14 23.66
N LEU A 156 -9.69 -7.75 22.62
CA LEU A 156 -10.34 -8.18 21.37
C LEU A 156 -10.46 -9.72 21.25
N GLY A 157 -10.56 -10.42 22.38
CA GLY A 157 -10.54 -11.88 22.37
C GLY A 157 -9.16 -12.40 21.98
N GLY A 158 -9.10 -13.30 21.01
CA GLY A 158 -7.84 -13.90 20.54
C GLY A 158 -7.00 -13.01 19.62
N VAL A 159 -7.56 -11.91 19.07
CA VAL A 159 -6.87 -11.06 18.09
C VAL A 159 -5.93 -10.08 18.80
N GLY A 160 -4.73 -9.90 18.26
CA GLY A 160 -3.76 -8.95 18.79
C GLY A 160 -2.79 -8.43 17.73
N ILE A 161 -1.92 -7.51 18.16
CA ILE A 161 -0.86 -6.91 17.35
C ILE A 161 0.48 -7.39 17.89
N ALA A 162 1.36 -7.85 16.99
CA ALA A 162 2.68 -8.35 17.37
C ALA A 162 3.78 -7.72 16.50
N GLN A 163 4.92 -7.41 17.11
CA GLN A 163 6.09 -6.91 16.40
C GLN A 163 6.63 -7.96 15.42
N ARG A 164 6.91 -7.53 14.20
CA ARG A 164 7.46 -8.37 13.12
C ARG A 164 8.95 -8.65 13.33
N ARG A 165 9.71 -7.63 13.71
CA ARG A 165 11.16 -7.70 13.92
C ARG A 165 11.50 -8.62 15.09
N GLY A 166 12.55 -9.43 14.96
CA GLY A 166 12.98 -10.37 15.99
C GLY A 166 12.09 -11.62 16.12
N ARG A 167 11.16 -11.82 15.18
CA ARG A 167 10.30 -13.00 15.07
C ARG A 167 10.53 -13.68 13.72
N SER A 168 9.94 -14.86 13.52
CA SER A 168 9.98 -15.57 12.23
C SER A 168 9.43 -14.74 11.07
N TRP A 169 8.60 -13.74 11.34
CA TRP A 169 8.03 -12.84 10.34
C TRP A 169 9.00 -11.76 9.81
N ALA A 170 10.18 -11.59 10.41
CA ALA A 170 11.18 -10.64 9.94
C ALA A 170 11.59 -10.92 8.48
N GLY A 171 11.66 -12.20 8.10
CA GLY A 171 11.88 -12.61 6.71
C GLY A 171 13.33 -12.47 6.23
N ASP A 172 14.27 -12.23 7.14
CA ASP A 172 15.71 -12.20 6.92
C ASP A 172 16.35 -13.60 6.85
N TRP A 173 15.66 -14.61 7.39
CA TRP A 173 16.13 -15.99 7.46
C TRP A 173 15.48 -16.94 6.42
N ALA A 174 14.39 -16.52 5.78
CA ALA A 174 13.66 -17.31 4.77
C ALA A 174 12.88 -16.41 3.80
N SER A 175 12.62 -16.92 2.60
CA SER A 175 11.76 -16.25 1.61
C SER A 175 10.40 -15.90 2.22
N ASN A 176 9.98 -14.67 1.96
CA ASN A 176 8.69 -14.15 2.36
C ASN A 176 8.08 -13.36 1.20
N PHE A 177 6.76 -13.27 1.19
CA PHE A 177 6.06 -12.31 0.35
C PHE A 177 4.82 -11.79 1.08
N ASN A 178 4.48 -10.56 0.74
CA ASN A 178 3.32 -9.84 1.25
C ASN A 178 2.30 -9.73 0.12
N TRP A 179 1.02 -9.81 0.47
CA TRP A 179 -0.07 -9.79 -0.50
C TRP A 179 -1.23 -8.89 -0.03
N ILE A 180 -2.00 -8.41 -1.02
CA ILE A 180 -3.26 -7.68 -0.87
C ILE A 180 -4.33 -8.34 -1.76
N ARG A 181 -5.58 -8.33 -1.32
CA ARG A 181 -6.71 -8.97 -2.03
C ARG A 181 -7.43 -8.02 -2.97
N GLN A 182 -6.88 -7.87 -4.18
CA GLN A 182 -7.43 -6.99 -5.22
C GLN A 182 -8.80 -7.42 -5.76
N ASP A 183 -9.20 -8.66 -5.53
CA ASP A 183 -10.54 -9.19 -5.84
C ASP A 183 -11.62 -8.64 -4.89
N ALA A 184 -11.25 -8.23 -3.68
CA ALA A 184 -12.16 -7.78 -2.63
C ALA A 184 -11.96 -6.30 -2.24
N MET A 185 -10.72 -5.82 -2.20
CA MET A 185 -10.32 -4.48 -1.76
C MET A 185 -9.01 -4.06 -2.46
N PHE A 186 -8.68 -2.78 -2.57
CA PHE A 186 -7.38 -2.35 -3.13
C PHE A 186 -7.19 -2.63 -4.62
N GLY A 187 -8.28 -2.82 -5.38
CA GLY A 187 -8.24 -3.10 -6.82
C GLY A 187 -7.68 -1.96 -7.68
N ALA A 188 -7.60 -0.74 -7.13
CA ALA A 188 -7.01 0.41 -7.79
C ALA A 188 -5.47 0.47 -7.66
N ILE A 189 -4.83 -0.48 -6.96
CA ILE A 189 -3.37 -0.54 -6.82
C ILE A 189 -2.83 -1.51 -7.89
N PRO A 190 -1.98 -1.08 -8.85
CA PRO A 190 -1.66 -1.90 -10.03
C PRO A 190 -0.47 -2.86 -9.80
N THR A 191 -0.46 -3.59 -8.69
CA THR A 191 0.65 -4.50 -8.31
C THR A 191 0.35 -5.98 -8.56
N GLY A 192 -0.86 -6.34 -9.00
CA GLY A 192 -1.23 -7.74 -9.24
C GLY A 192 -1.35 -8.57 -7.95
N GLY A 193 -1.68 -7.92 -6.83
CA GLY A 193 -1.92 -8.57 -5.55
C GLY A 193 -0.69 -8.70 -4.65
N THR A 194 0.49 -8.33 -5.13
CA THR A 194 1.71 -8.31 -4.31
C THR A 194 1.93 -6.94 -3.66
N VAL A 195 2.55 -6.95 -2.48
CA VAL A 195 3.09 -5.73 -1.87
C VAL A 195 4.54 -5.61 -2.33
N ASP A 196 4.76 -4.78 -3.34
CA ASP A 196 6.05 -4.55 -3.99
C ASP A 196 6.60 -3.14 -3.66
N PHE A 197 7.48 -2.61 -4.52
CA PHE A 197 8.10 -1.29 -4.33
C PHE A 197 7.09 -0.14 -4.26
N ALA A 198 5.86 -0.28 -4.75
CA ALA A 198 4.82 0.74 -4.56
C ALA A 198 4.49 0.96 -3.07
N PHE A 199 4.81 0.00 -2.20
CA PHE A 199 4.56 0.02 -0.76
C PHE A 199 5.83 0.27 0.07
N ALA A 200 6.96 0.64 -0.54
CA ALA A 200 8.25 0.71 0.15
C ALA A 200 8.21 1.50 1.48
N ASP A 201 7.52 2.64 1.49
CA ASP A 201 7.36 3.49 2.67
C ASP A 201 6.19 3.09 3.59
N LEU A 202 5.41 2.09 3.19
CA LEU A 202 4.21 1.63 3.89
C LEU A 202 4.42 0.31 4.63
N ILE A 203 5.58 -0.32 4.47
CA ILE A 203 5.86 -1.65 5.01
C ILE A 203 5.62 -1.67 6.53
N PRO A 204 4.79 -2.61 7.01
CA PRO A 204 4.39 -2.65 8.42
C PRO A 204 5.50 -3.22 9.32
N ASP A 205 5.66 -2.61 10.49
CA ASP A 205 6.52 -3.14 11.58
C ASP A 205 5.80 -4.18 12.44
N HIS A 206 4.47 -4.24 12.32
CA HIS A 206 3.59 -5.07 13.13
C HIS A 206 2.67 -5.93 12.26
N VAL A 207 2.27 -7.08 12.80
CA VAL A 207 1.36 -8.02 12.16
C VAL A 207 0.15 -8.29 13.05
N ILE A 208 -0.96 -8.69 12.43
CA ILE A 208 -2.18 -9.11 13.10
C ILE A 208 -2.08 -10.61 13.38
N VAL A 209 -2.20 -10.97 14.66
CA VAL A 209 -2.14 -12.35 15.15
C VAL A 209 -3.46 -12.80 15.75
N GLY A 210 -3.60 -14.10 15.98
CA GLY A 210 -4.82 -14.67 16.56
C GLY A 210 -5.99 -14.82 15.59
N LEU A 211 -5.69 -14.79 14.29
CA LEU A 211 -6.64 -15.06 13.21
C LEU A 211 -6.70 -16.57 12.96
N ASN A 212 -7.92 -17.09 12.78
CA ASN A 212 -8.15 -18.49 12.46
C ASN A 212 -7.99 -18.72 10.95
N PRO A 213 -7.69 -19.95 10.48
CA PRO A 213 -7.54 -20.24 9.04
C PRO A 213 -8.75 -19.82 8.19
N ARG A 214 -9.97 -19.90 8.73
CA ARG A 214 -11.19 -19.46 8.04
C ARG A 214 -11.25 -17.94 7.84
N ASP A 215 -10.63 -17.16 8.71
CA ASP A 215 -10.60 -15.70 8.57
C ASP A 215 -9.89 -15.30 7.28
N TYR A 216 -8.90 -16.07 6.82
CA TYR A 216 -8.14 -15.76 5.61
C TYR A 216 -8.94 -15.87 4.32
N ALA A 217 -10.03 -16.64 4.30
CA ALA A 217 -10.89 -16.77 3.13
C ALA A 217 -11.78 -15.54 2.93
N ASP A 218 -12.28 -14.96 4.02
CA ASP A 218 -13.37 -13.97 3.95
C ASP A 218 -13.01 -12.61 4.55
N ASN A 219 -12.16 -12.58 5.58
CA ASN A 219 -11.97 -11.43 6.46
C ASN A 219 -10.54 -10.87 6.47
N VAL A 220 -9.56 -11.52 5.82
CA VAL A 220 -8.20 -10.98 5.68
C VAL A 220 -8.03 -10.44 4.27
N HIS A 221 -7.74 -9.15 4.17
CA HIS A 221 -7.58 -8.42 2.91
C HIS A 221 -6.12 -8.15 2.54
N ALA A 222 -5.20 -8.34 3.48
CA ALA A 222 -3.77 -8.32 3.22
C ALA A 222 -3.05 -9.20 4.24
N GLY A 223 -1.93 -9.80 3.84
CA GLY A 223 -1.18 -10.71 4.69
C GLY A 223 0.30 -10.78 4.33
N LEU A 224 1.05 -11.36 5.25
CA LEU A 224 2.45 -11.75 5.09
C LEU A 224 2.53 -13.25 5.21
N THR A 225 3.39 -13.86 4.41
CA THR A 225 3.68 -15.29 4.52
C THR A 225 5.17 -15.55 4.44
N VAL A 226 5.68 -16.34 5.41
CA VAL A 226 7.10 -16.72 5.51
C VAL A 226 7.28 -18.22 5.41
N GLY A 227 8.35 -18.65 4.75
CA GLY A 227 8.81 -20.04 4.75
C GLY A 227 7.85 -20.96 4.02
N TRP A 228 7.73 -20.83 2.70
CA TRP A 228 6.95 -21.75 1.86
C TRP A 228 5.48 -21.91 2.27
N LEU A 229 4.82 -20.82 2.67
CA LEU A 229 3.41 -20.81 3.09
C LEU A 229 3.10 -21.34 4.49
N HIS A 230 4.11 -21.61 5.33
CA HIS A 230 3.87 -22.17 6.67
C HIS A 230 3.51 -21.14 7.75
N HIS A 231 3.98 -19.90 7.62
CA HIS A 231 3.76 -18.85 8.62
C HIS A 231 3.03 -17.67 8.02
N THR A 232 1.70 -17.75 7.99
CA THR A 232 0.83 -16.68 7.50
C THR A 232 0.26 -15.85 8.65
N VAL A 233 0.33 -14.53 8.49
CA VAL A 233 -0.22 -13.53 9.42
C VAL A 233 -0.96 -12.44 8.66
N GLY A 234 -1.89 -11.76 9.34
CA GLY A 234 -2.66 -10.67 8.74
C GLY A 234 -1.90 -9.35 8.76
N LEU A 235 -2.15 -8.51 7.76
CA LEU A 235 -1.73 -7.10 7.69
C LEU A 235 -2.94 -6.17 7.58
N VAL A 236 -4.02 -6.65 6.94
CA VAL A 236 -5.35 -6.03 6.97
C VAL A 236 -6.39 -7.11 7.24
N ALA A 237 -7.15 -6.97 8.31
CA ALA A 237 -8.18 -7.94 8.69
C ALA A 237 -9.43 -7.28 9.27
N GLU A 238 -10.60 -7.79 8.90
CA GLU A 238 -11.90 -7.39 9.44
C GLU A 238 -12.34 -8.35 10.56
N ARG A 239 -12.95 -7.79 11.60
CA ARG A 239 -13.63 -8.52 12.66
C ARG A 239 -14.97 -7.91 12.95
N ARG A 240 -15.96 -8.77 13.14
CA ARG A 240 -17.22 -8.38 13.77
C ARG A 240 -17.08 -8.48 15.27
N PHE A 241 -17.51 -7.44 15.96
CA PHE A 241 -17.50 -7.40 17.42
C PHE A 241 -18.80 -6.78 17.90
N GLY A 242 -19.62 -7.57 18.62
CA GLY A 242 -21.03 -7.23 18.85
C GLY A 242 -21.79 -7.02 17.54
N ALA A 243 -22.49 -5.89 17.42
CA ALA A 243 -23.24 -5.52 16.21
C ALA A 243 -22.41 -4.74 15.17
N GLY A 244 -21.17 -4.36 15.50
CA GLY A 244 -20.35 -3.49 14.66
C GLY A 244 -19.22 -4.20 13.92
N ARG A 245 -18.40 -3.38 13.25
CA ARG A 245 -17.27 -3.80 12.41
C ARG A 245 -16.00 -3.09 12.83
N LEU A 246 -14.93 -3.86 12.95
CA LEU A 246 -13.58 -3.40 13.20
C LEU A 246 -12.69 -3.87 12.05
N LEU A 247 -12.15 -2.95 11.27
CA LEU A 247 -11.12 -3.22 10.27
C LEU A 247 -9.77 -2.78 10.84
N ILE A 248 -8.79 -3.66 10.81
CA ILE A 248 -7.46 -3.45 11.38
C ILE A 248 -6.47 -3.38 10.22
N CYS A 249 -5.60 -2.37 10.19
CA CYS A 249 -4.57 -2.24 9.16
C CYS A 249 -3.23 -1.81 9.78
N THR A 250 -2.18 -2.63 9.61
CA THR A 250 -0.86 -2.37 10.19
C THR A 250 0.11 -1.65 9.25
N PHE A 251 -0.27 -1.40 8.00
CA PHE A 251 0.54 -0.59 7.07
C PHE A 251 0.76 0.82 7.64
N LYS A 252 1.92 1.41 7.35
CA LYS A 252 2.32 2.74 7.85
C LYS A 252 1.62 3.88 7.09
N LEU A 253 0.29 3.91 7.13
CA LEU A 253 -0.52 4.82 6.34
C LEU A 253 -0.49 6.26 6.88
N ARG A 254 -0.42 6.40 8.21
CA ARG A 254 -0.55 7.68 8.93
C ARG A 254 0.48 8.71 8.47
N GLU A 255 1.75 8.31 8.48
CA GLU A 255 2.89 9.17 8.14
C GLU A 255 2.94 9.55 6.66
N GLN A 256 2.22 8.81 5.81
CA GLN A 256 2.33 8.89 4.36
C GLN A 256 1.04 9.33 3.67
N LEU A 257 0.00 9.65 4.43
CA LEU A 257 -1.35 9.87 3.90
C LEU A 257 -1.43 11.08 2.94
N ARG A 258 -0.63 12.11 3.17
CA ARG A 258 -0.58 13.31 2.29
C ARG A 258 0.24 13.13 1.02
N THR A 259 1.23 12.24 1.04
CA THR A 259 2.30 12.18 0.04
C THR A 259 2.28 10.91 -0.79
N ASN A 260 1.69 9.83 -0.27
CA ASN A 260 1.71 8.52 -0.89
C ASN A 260 0.32 8.15 -1.44
N PRO A 261 0.16 8.08 -2.78
CA PRO A 261 -1.12 7.69 -3.39
C PRO A 261 -1.60 6.29 -3.02
N VAL A 262 -0.70 5.35 -2.75
CA VAL A 262 -1.06 4.00 -2.31
C VAL A 262 -1.72 4.07 -0.93
N ALA A 263 -1.18 4.89 -0.02
CA ALA A 263 -1.80 5.10 1.29
C ALA A 263 -3.20 5.72 1.18
N GLN A 264 -3.36 6.70 0.30
CA GLN A 264 -4.65 7.34 0.03
C GLN A 264 -5.69 6.34 -0.51
N ILE A 265 -5.30 5.51 -1.48
CA ILE A 265 -6.17 4.47 -2.04
C ILE A 265 -6.56 3.47 -0.96
N MET A 266 -5.60 3.01 -0.15
CA MET A 266 -5.88 2.05 0.92
C MET A 266 -6.87 2.59 1.95
N VAL A 267 -6.67 3.83 2.44
CA VAL A 267 -7.60 4.47 3.36
C VAL A 267 -8.98 4.65 2.72
N SER A 268 -9.03 5.12 1.48
CA SER A 268 -10.29 5.33 0.76
C SER A 268 -11.09 4.04 0.59
N ASP A 269 -10.44 2.97 0.14
CA ASP A 269 -11.08 1.66 -0.04
C ASP A 269 -11.57 1.07 1.28
N MET A 270 -10.77 1.18 2.35
CA MET A 270 -11.15 0.70 3.69
C MET A 270 -12.33 1.48 4.28
N LEU A 271 -12.33 2.80 4.14
CA LEU A 271 -13.44 3.65 4.59
C LEU A 271 -14.71 3.39 3.79
N ALA A 272 -14.61 3.30 2.46
CA ALA A 272 -15.73 2.96 1.60
C ALA A 272 -16.29 1.56 1.92
N HIS A 273 -15.42 0.58 2.20
CA HIS A 273 -15.81 -0.77 2.62
C HIS A 273 -16.57 -0.77 3.95
N LEU A 274 -16.04 -0.07 4.96
CA LEU A 274 -16.70 0.10 6.26
C LEU A 274 -18.01 0.88 6.17
N ALA A 275 -18.15 1.78 5.19
CA ALA A 275 -19.39 2.52 4.96
C ALA A 275 -20.47 1.68 4.25
N ARG A 276 -20.08 0.70 3.42
CA ARG A 276 -21.01 -0.17 2.68
C ARG A 276 -21.78 -1.13 3.58
N GLY A 277 -23.07 -1.30 3.30
CA GLY A 277 -23.97 -2.29 3.91
C GLY A 277 -24.70 -1.81 5.16
N PRO A 278 -25.93 -2.28 5.45
CA PRO A 278 -26.61 -2.01 6.71
C PRO A 278 -25.92 -2.75 7.86
N LEU A 279 -25.79 -2.10 9.01
CA LEU A 279 -25.49 -2.81 10.26
C LEU A 279 -26.70 -3.72 10.56
N PRO A 280 -26.52 -5.02 10.82
CA PRO A 280 -27.62 -5.83 11.33
C PRO A 280 -28.11 -5.18 12.62
N LYS A 281 -29.43 -4.95 12.73
CA LYS A 281 -30.03 -4.42 13.96
C LYS A 281 -29.56 -5.28 15.13
N ALA A 282 -28.97 -4.64 16.14
CA ALA A 282 -28.62 -5.32 17.38
C ALA A 282 -29.85 -6.05 17.90
N THR A 283 -29.79 -7.38 17.96
CA THR A 283 -30.84 -8.16 18.62
C THR A 283 -30.76 -7.84 20.10
N PRO A 284 -31.82 -7.30 20.74
CA PRO A 284 -31.79 -7.06 22.17
C PRO A 284 -31.85 -8.40 22.90
N GLY A 285 -30.79 -8.74 23.63
CA GLY A 285 -30.79 -9.72 24.71
C GLY A 285 -30.81 -11.20 24.30
N ALA A 286 -29.72 -11.89 24.64
CA ALA A 286 -29.72 -13.26 25.14
C ALA A 286 -28.66 -13.37 26.23
#